data_AF-A0A418QVU7-F1
#
_entry.id   AF-A0A418QVU7-F1
#
_cell.length_a   1.000
_cell.length_b   1.000
_cell.length_c   1.000
_cell.angle_alpha   90.00
_cell.angle_beta   90.00
_cell.angle_gamma   90.00
#
_symmetry.space_group_name_H-M   'P 1'
#
loop_
_entity.id
_entity.type
_entity.pdbx_description
1 polymer ?
#
loop_
_entity_poly.entity_id
_entity_poly.type
_entity_poly.pdbx_seq_one_letter_code
_entity_poly.pdbx_strand_id
1 'polypeptide(L)'
;MRFTDLFAGLPAHTLEPISPASPWKRLLKVLGYAGLRLVGNVLRKVRNPEQLRGKVWLYVVSQNNYDSLHFLREALPDSVLVAGQSKQIGRYNGQVNRLSLRRKLLYYGQLPAVYRALRRTEGKRAGRFFDLIFNALGYYEVYRRALRHYRPRAVVLANDHNDDARALLLACQTEGVPTAYVQHASVSTNFPPLGFDLSLLEGQDALDKYRQCGPVAGRVALVGMPKADAFLARRNTAPAVRRVALACNTLDDTAALTATLDYLLPEFPALTFTFRPHPGDARDFSFLAARHPTLQFSDARCETVFEFLTGQDALLAADTSTHLEATLLNVASLYYRFGTHTGPDDYYGYVAHSLVERADSLPELGAWLRRYEACKPLDLYQRATYYNATLGTPEEGHSRERAARVLREWLADPDSAARA
;
A
#
# COMPACT_ATOMS: atom_id res chain seq x y z
N MET A 1 3.12 9.82 -8.93
CA MET A 1 2.14 9.09 -9.77
C MET A 1 1.01 9.94 -10.36
N ARG A 2 0.21 10.72 -9.61
CA ARG A 2 -0.87 11.52 -10.24
C ARG A 2 -0.27 12.49 -11.27
N PHE A 3 -0.96 12.66 -12.41
CA PHE A 3 -0.53 13.47 -13.56
C PHE A 3 0.64 12.92 -14.40
N THR A 4 1.08 11.67 -14.21
CA THR A 4 2.01 11.01 -15.13
C THR A 4 1.28 10.34 -16.30
N ASP A 5 2.02 9.99 -17.37
CA ASP A 5 1.49 9.17 -18.46
C ASP A 5 1.01 7.81 -17.96
N LEU A 6 1.77 7.18 -17.06
CA LEU A 6 1.40 5.93 -16.42
C LEU A 6 0.01 6.00 -15.78
N PHE A 7 -0.26 7.04 -14.98
CA PHE A 7 -1.57 7.19 -14.34
C PHE A 7 -2.68 7.50 -15.35
N ALA A 8 -2.39 8.32 -16.37
CA ALA A 8 -3.35 8.65 -17.40
C ALA A 8 -3.71 7.46 -18.31
N GLY A 9 -2.79 6.51 -18.48
CA GLY A 9 -2.96 5.30 -19.27
C GLY A 9 -3.56 4.10 -18.53
N LEU A 10 -3.94 4.24 -17.25
CA LEU A 10 -4.60 3.16 -16.50
C LEU A 10 -5.96 2.80 -17.13
N PRO A 11 -6.39 1.52 -17.04
CA PRO A 11 -7.68 1.08 -17.56
C PRO A 11 -8.86 1.88 -17.01
N ALA A 12 -9.90 2.05 -17.84
CA ALA A 12 -11.06 2.87 -17.49
C ALA A 12 -11.75 2.40 -16.20
N HIS A 13 -11.89 1.09 -15.97
CA HIS A 13 -12.50 0.55 -14.75
C HIS A 13 -11.66 0.83 -13.49
N THR A 14 -10.34 0.98 -13.62
CA THR A 14 -9.45 1.37 -12.51
C THR A 14 -9.52 2.87 -12.25
N LEU A 15 -9.60 3.69 -13.31
CA LEU A 15 -9.69 5.15 -13.17
C LEU A 15 -11.08 5.63 -12.76
N GLU A 16 -12.16 4.97 -13.17
CA GLU A 16 -13.53 5.42 -12.92
C GLU A 16 -13.84 5.68 -11.42
N PRO A 17 -13.47 4.80 -10.46
CA PRO A 17 -13.66 5.10 -9.04
C PRO A 17 -12.76 6.26 -8.53
N ILE A 18 -11.58 6.46 -9.12
CA ILE A 18 -10.58 7.45 -8.68
C ILE A 18 -10.87 8.84 -9.26
N SER A 19 -11.10 8.95 -10.57
CA SER A 19 -11.46 10.16 -11.30
C SER A 19 -12.21 9.77 -12.57
N PRO A 20 -13.57 9.79 -12.55
CA PRO A 20 -14.42 9.35 -13.64
C PRO A 20 -14.02 9.90 -15.02
N ALA A 21 -14.21 9.14 -16.09
CA ALA A 21 -13.89 9.59 -17.44
C ALA A 21 -14.78 10.75 -17.89
N SER A 22 -16.07 10.72 -17.52
CA SER A 22 -17.05 11.77 -17.81
C SER A 22 -16.78 13.04 -16.99
N PRO A 23 -16.63 14.22 -17.64
CA PRO A 23 -16.51 15.50 -16.94
C PRO A 23 -17.69 15.79 -16.00
N TRP A 24 -18.90 15.40 -16.41
CA TRP A 24 -20.11 15.56 -15.59
C TRP A 24 -20.07 14.70 -14.32
N LYS A 25 -19.69 13.42 -14.45
CA LYS A 25 -19.48 12.55 -13.27
C LYS A 25 -18.40 13.10 -12.34
N ARG A 26 -17.31 13.69 -12.86
CA ARG A 26 -16.30 14.37 -12.03
C ARG A 26 -16.87 15.58 -11.31
N LEU A 27 -17.67 16.40 -11.98
CA LEU A 27 -18.32 17.55 -11.34
C LEU A 27 -19.29 17.10 -10.23
N LEU A 28 -20.13 16.08 -10.49
CA LEU A 28 -20.98 15.47 -9.48
C LEU A 28 -20.18 14.93 -8.29
N LYS A 29 -19.02 14.31 -8.54
CA LYS A 29 -18.10 13.86 -7.49
C LYS A 29 -17.57 15.02 -6.65
N VAL A 30 -17.17 16.13 -7.29
CA VAL A 30 -16.73 17.35 -6.59
C VAL A 30 -17.86 17.95 -5.75
N LEU A 31 -19.07 18.05 -6.30
CA LEU A 31 -20.25 18.54 -5.58
C LEU A 31 -20.61 17.63 -4.40
N GLY A 32 -20.61 16.32 -4.61
CA GLY A 32 -20.83 15.32 -3.56
C GLY A 32 -19.77 15.39 -2.46
N TYR A 33 -18.50 15.58 -2.82
CA TYR A 33 -17.42 15.82 -1.84
C TYR A 33 -17.64 17.13 -1.06
N ALA A 34 -17.99 18.21 -1.75
CA ALA A 34 -18.23 19.50 -1.11
C ALA A 34 -19.42 19.45 -0.14
N GLY A 35 -20.56 18.88 -0.55
CA GLY A 35 -21.72 18.71 0.32
C GLY A 35 -21.47 17.74 1.47
N LEU A 36 -21.13 16.48 1.16
CA LEU A 36 -21.07 15.42 2.17
C LEU A 36 -19.85 15.53 3.08
N ARG A 37 -18.68 15.89 2.54
CA ARG A 37 -17.44 15.92 3.33
C ARG A 37 -17.11 17.31 3.83
N LEU A 38 -17.08 18.33 2.98
CA LEU A 38 -16.68 19.66 3.46
C LEU A 38 -17.73 20.27 4.39
N VAL A 39 -18.97 20.42 3.92
CA VAL A 39 -20.06 20.96 4.76
C VAL A 39 -20.39 20.00 5.90
N GLY A 40 -20.46 18.69 5.62
CA GLY A 40 -20.65 17.68 6.67
C GLY A 40 -19.59 17.73 7.78
N ASN A 41 -18.32 18.01 7.47
CA ASN A 41 -17.27 18.17 8.48
C ASN A 41 -17.53 19.36 9.40
N VAL A 42 -18.07 20.47 8.89
CA VAL A 42 -18.39 21.67 9.69
C VAL A 42 -19.36 21.31 10.82
N LEU A 43 -20.36 20.48 10.52
CA LEU A 43 -21.42 20.09 11.45
C LEU A 43 -20.99 18.93 12.38
N ARG A 44 -20.17 17.99 11.90
CA ARG A 44 -19.74 16.82 12.68
C ARG A 44 -18.73 17.17 13.76
N LYS A 45 -19.04 16.88 15.02
CA LYS A 45 -18.08 17.01 16.14
C LYS A 45 -16.85 16.10 15.92
N VAL A 46 -15.67 16.67 16.12
CA VAL A 46 -14.40 15.93 16.15
C VAL A 46 -14.29 15.29 17.52
N ARG A 47 -14.09 13.97 17.57
CA ARG A 47 -13.89 13.22 18.80
C ARG A 47 -12.45 12.74 18.84
N ASN A 48 -11.76 13.04 19.94
CA ASN A 48 -10.42 12.56 20.23
C ASN A 48 -10.51 11.73 21.51
N PRO A 49 -10.34 10.40 21.46
CA PRO A 49 -10.30 9.58 22.66
C PRO A 49 -9.12 9.92 23.57
N GLU A 50 -8.06 10.55 23.04
CA GLU A 50 -6.80 10.80 23.74
C GLU A 50 -6.33 12.26 23.60
N GLN A 51 -5.44 12.67 24.51
CA GLN A 51 -4.77 13.97 24.42
C GLN A 51 -3.73 13.96 23.29
N LEU A 52 -3.90 14.86 22.32
CA LEU A 52 -3.01 14.96 21.16
C LEU A 52 -1.75 15.78 21.39
N ARG A 53 -1.76 16.67 22.39
CA ARG A 53 -0.72 17.69 22.57
C ARG A 53 0.59 17.07 23.04
N GLY A 54 1.71 17.40 22.38
CA GLY A 54 3.04 16.93 22.78
C GLY A 54 3.29 15.43 22.58
N LYS A 55 2.34 14.69 22.00
CA LYS A 55 2.48 13.25 21.73
C LYS A 55 3.21 13.00 20.39
N VAL A 56 3.67 11.78 20.19
CA VAL A 56 4.09 11.29 18.87
C VAL A 56 2.85 10.87 18.10
N TRP A 57 2.64 11.41 16.90
CA TRP A 57 1.46 11.06 16.10
C TRP A 57 1.76 9.90 15.16
N LEU A 58 1.00 8.81 15.28
CA LEU A 58 0.98 7.72 14.30
C LEU A 58 -0.12 8.03 13.29
N TYR A 59 0.26 8.62 12.15
CA TYR A 59 -0.70 9.13 11.17
C TYR A 59 -1.15 8.06 10.18
N VAL A 60 -2.47 7.81 10.14
CA VAL A 60 -3.07 6.74 9.34
C VAL A 60 -4.17 7.28 8.43
N VAL A 61 -4.21 6.79 7.18
CA VAL A 61 -5.25 7.16 6.19
C VAL A 61 -6.11 5.99 5.73
N SER A 62 -5.80 4.77 6.17
CA SER A 62 -6.51 3.53 5.83
C SER A 62 -6.33 2.48 6.93
N GLN A 63 -7.07 1.37 6.83
CA GLN A 63 -6.90 0.20 7.69
C GLN A 63 -5.47 -0.38 7.61
N ASN A 64 -4.92 -0.54 6.40
CA ASN A 64 -3.55 -1.06 6.22
C ASN A 64 -2.49 -0.18 6.90
N ASN A 65 -2.69 1.15 6.92
CA ASN A 65 -1.76 2.05 7.62
C ASN A 65 -1.89 1.94 9.15
N TYR A 66 -3.09 1.67 9.65
CA TYR A 66 -3.28 1.34 11.05
C TYR A 66 -2.51 0.06 11.38
N ASP A 67 -2.72 -1.00 10.62
CA ASP A 67 -2.09 -2.30 10.88
C ASP A 67 -0.56 -2.21 10.81
N SER A 68 0.00 -1.34 9.95
CA SER A 68 1.44 -1.12 9.85
C SER A 68 2.06 -0.24 10.93
N LEU A 69 1.27 0.52 11.71
CA LEU A 69 1.79 1.43 12.74
C LEU A 69 1.36 1.06 14.16
N HIS A 70 0.28 0.30 14.35
CA HIS A 70 -0.29 0.09 15.68
C HIS A 70 0.70 -0.58 16.66
N PHE A 71 1.59 -1.45 16.18
CA PHE A 71 2.62 -2.08 17.02
C PHE A 71 3.56 -1.04 17.67
N LEU A 72 3.76 0.12 17.04
CA LEU A 72 4.54 1.20 17.63
C LEU A 72 3.84 1.83 18.83
N ARG A 73 2.52 1.74 18.92
CA ARG A 73 1.77 2.23 20.09
C ARG A 73 2.14 1.45 21.35
N GLU A 74 2.34 0.14 21.22
CA GLU A 74 2.74 -0.73 22.32
C GLU A 74 4.18 -0.41 22.76
N ALA A 75 5.07 -0.13 21.80
CA ALA A 75 6.47 0.19 22.08
C ALA A 75 6.73 1.67 22.46
N LEU A 76 5.79 2.57 22.16
CA LEU A 76 5.86 4.01 22.43
C LEU A 76 4.60 4.47 23.19
N PRO A 77 4.59 4.38 24.53
CA PRO A 77 3.44 4.78 25.35
C PRO A 77 3.00 6.24 25.17
N ASP A 78 3.90 7.11 24.72
CA ASP A 78 3.63 8.52 24.41
C ASP A 78 3.19 8.78 22.97
N SER A 79 2.79 7.74 22.24
CA SER A 79 2.25 7.85 20.89
C SER A 79 0.72 7.71 20.84
N VAL A 80 0.10 8.36 19.86
CA VAL A 80 -1.34 8.33 19.63
C VAL A 80 -1.62 8.14 18.16
N LEU A 81 -2.65 7.35 17.82
CA LEU A 81 -3.11 7.19 16.44
C LEU A 81 -3.97 8.37 16.01
N VAL A 82 -3.67 8.93 14.85
CA VAL A 82 -4.28 10.17 14.34
C VAL A 82 -4.67 10.02 12.88
N ALA A 83 -5.86 10.51 12.51
CA ALA A 83 -6.35 10.53 11.14
C ALA A 83 -7.11 11.83 10.82
N GLY A 84 -7.23 12.17 9.53
CA GLY A 84 -8.14 13.24 9.11
C GLY A 84 -9.61 12.97 9.49
N GLN A 85 -10.39 14.03 9.75
CA GLN A 85 -11.75 13.98 10.32
C GLN A 85 -12.69 12.94 9.73
N SER A 86 -12.67 12.76 8.40
CA SER A 86 -13.60 11.87 7.67
C SER A 86 -12.89 10.73 6.93
N LYS A 87 -11.67 10.38 7.32
CA LYS A 87 -10.95 9.22 6.76
C LYS A 87 -11.56 7.92 7.26
N GLN A 88 -11.74 6.96 6.37
CA GLN A 88 -12.24 5.63 6.71
C GLN A 88 -11.05 4.72 7.04
N ILE A 89 -10.96 4.31 8.31
CA ILE A 89 -9.90 3.42 8.83
C ILE A 89 -10.50 2.01 9.07
N GLY A 90 -11.57 1.66 8.35
CA GLY A 90 -12.28 0.39 8.51
C GLY A 90 -12.80 0.19 9.93
N ARG A 91 -12.54 -1.00 10.48
CA ARG A 91 -12.94 -1.40 11.84
C ARG A 91 -12.34 -0.54 12.96
N TYR A 92 -11.27 0.20 12.68
CA TYR A 92 -10.55 1.01 13.67
C TYR A 92 -11.01 2.47 13.74
N ASN A 93 -12.10 2.84 13.06
CA ASN A 93 -12.58 4.21 13.01
C ASN A 93 -12.81 4.86 14.39
N GLY A 94 -13.20 4.07 15.40
CA GLY A 94 -13.42 4.53 16.78
C GLY A 94 -12.15 4.57 17.65
N GLN A 95 -11.02 4.05 17.15
CA GLN A 95 -9.78 3.92 17.91
C GLN A 95 -8.74 5.00 17.56
N VAL A 96 -9.04 5.87 16.59
CA VAL A 96 -8.12 6.91 16.11
C VAL A 96 -8.63 8.29 16.47
N ASN A 97 -7.72 9.18 16.86
CA ASN A 97 -7.99 10.59 17.05
C ASN A 97 -8.20 11.27 15.69
N ARG A 98 -8.94 12.38 15.68
CA ARG A 98 -9.39 13.05 14.46
C ARG A 98 -8.87 14.48 14.39
N LEU A 99 -8.19 14.81 13.31
CA LEU A 99 -7.82 16.20 12.99
C LEU A 99 -8.97 16.87 12.24
N SER A 100 -9.42 18.01 12.78
CA SER A 100 -10.50 18.80 12.19
C SER A 100 -10.14 19.28 10.79
N LEU A 101 -10.97 18.92 9.80
CA LEU A 101 -10.82 19.36 8.40
C LEU A 101 -11.83 20.45 8.02
N ARG A 102 -12.57 20.98 9.00
CA ARG A 102 -13.63 21.99 8.79
C ARG A 102 -13.15 23.24 8.04
N ARG A 103 -11.94 23.69 8.38
CA ARG A 103 -11.37 24.92 7.83
C ARG A 103 -10.85 24.75 6.40
N LYS A 104 -10.88 23.54 5.84
CA LYS A 104 -10.48 23.28 4.45
C LYS A 104 -11.31 24.12 3.46
N LEU A 105 -12.59 24.34 3.76
CA LEU A 105 -13.50 25.20 2.99
C LEU A 105 -12.93 26.61 2.73
N LEU A 106 -12.23 27.18 3.71
CA LEU A 106 -11.68 28.54 3.63
C LEU A 106 -10.57 28.67 2.58
N TYR A 107 -10.00 27.55 2.13
CA TYR A 107 -8.88 27.53 1.19
C TYR A 107 -9.30 27.26 -0.24
N TYR A 108 -10.57 26.98 -0.51
CA TYR A 108 -11.04 26.74 -1.89
C TYR A 108 -10.99 27.99 -2.78
N GLY A 109 -10.89 29.19 -2.20
CA GLY A 109 -10.59 30.41 -2.96
C GLY A 109 -9.23 30.37 -3.69
N GLN A 110 -8.32 29.48 -3.30
CA GLN A 110 -7.03 29.28 -3.98
C GLN A 110 -7.16 28.45 -5.27
N LEU A 111 -8.27 27.74 -5.47
CA LEU A 111 -8.44 26.79 -6.58
C LEU A 111 -8.16 27.41 -7.97
N PRO A 112 -8.63 28.62 -8.31
CA PRO A 112 -8.35 29.21 -9.63
C PRO A 112 -6.85 29.42 -9.88
N ALA A 113 -6.10 29.84 -8.86
CA ALA A 113 -4.66 30.07 -8.97
C ALA A 113 -3.89 28.75 -9.10
N VAL A 114 -4.20 27.78 -8.23
CA VAL A 114 -3.60 26.43 -8.26
C VAL A 114 -3.89 25.73 -9.59
N TYR A 115 -5.12 25.79 -10.05
CA TYR A 115 -5.52 25.20 -11.33
C TYR A 115 -4.81 25.86 -12.51
N ARG A 116 -4.69 27.20 -12.52
CA ARG A 116 -3.94 27.92 -13.56
C ARG A 116 -2.47 27.52 -13.58
N ALA A 117 -1.84 27.37 -12.41
CA ALA A 117 -0.46 26.93 -12.30
C ALA A 117 -0.28 25.50 -12.83
N LEU A 118 -1.11 24.55 -12.37
CA LEU A 118 -1.06 23.15 -12.83
C LEU A 118 -1.41 22.99 -14.31
N ARG A 119 -2.27 23.85 -14.87
CA ARG A 119 -2.53 23.83 -16.32
C ARG A 119 -1.29 24.28 -17.12
N ARG A 120 -0.42 25.12 -16.55
CA ARG A 120 0.84 25.52 -17.21
C ARG A 120 1.88 24.40 -17.19
N THR A 121 1.94 23.60 -16.13
CA THR A 121 2.93 22.51 -16.00
C THR A 121 2.42 21.18 -16.57
N GLU A 122 1.17 20.81 -16.30
CA GLU A 122 0.56 19.51 -16.64
C GLU A 122 -0.39 19.55 -17.84
N GLY A 123 -0.62 20.74 -18.42
CA GLY A 123 -1.43 20.92 -19.63
C GLY A 123 -2.84 20.34 -19.54
N LYS A 124 -3.20 19.47 -20.49
CA LYS A 124 -4.52 18.82 -20.57
C LYS A 124 -4.80 17.89 -19.38
N ARG A 125 -3.76 17.33 -18.72
CA ARG A 125 -3.95 16.43 -17.57
C ARG A 125 -4.54 17.16 -16.37
N ALA A 126 -4.17 18.42 -16.14
CA ALA A 126 -4.78 19.27 -15.12
C ALA A 126 -6.31 19.36 -15.30
N GLY A 127 -6.78 19.52 -16.53
CA GLY A 127 -8.21 19.51 -16.87
C GLY A 127 -8.87 18.14 -16.73
N ARG A 128 -8.17 17.05 -17.11
CA ARG A 128 -8.68 15.68 -16.97
C ARG A 128 -8.90 15.27 -15.51
N PHE A 129 -8.02 15.71 -14.60
CA PHE A 129 -8.03 15.30 -13.19
C PHE A 129 -8.27 16.48 -12.23
N PHE A 130 -9.09 17.45 -12.64
CA PHE A 130 -9.41 18.63 -11.82
C PHE A 130 -10.04 18.28 -10.47
N ASP A 131 -10.77 17.16 -10.41
CA ASP A 131 -11.39 16.64 -9.19
C ASP A 131 -10.32 16.19 -8.17
N LEU A 132 -9.18 15.66 -8.63
CA LEU A 132 -8.06 15.32 -7.76
C LEU A 132 -7.38 16.58 -7.21
N ILE A 133 -7.25 17.63 -8.02
CA ILE A 133 -6.74 18.95 -7.57
C ILE A 133 -7.66 19.52 -6.49
N PHE A 134 -8.96 19.51 -6.76
CA PHE A 134 -9.98 19.97 -5.81
C PHE A 134 -9.91 19.20 -4.48
N ASN A 135 -9.71 17.88 -4.54
CA ASN A 135 -9.64 17.04 -3.35
C ASN A 135 -8.37 17.30 -2.51
N ALA A 136 -7.25 17.68 -3.12
CA ALA A 136 -6.00 17.92 -2.41
C ALA A 136 -5.94 19.30 -1.72
N LEU A 137 -6.66 20.29 -2.25
CA LEU A 137 -6.56 21.69 -1.84
C LEU A 137 -6.92 21.93 -0.36
N GLY A 138 -6.11 22.70 0.37
CA GLY A 138 -6.41 23.09 1.75
C GLY A 138 -5.99 22.11 2.84
N TYR A 139 -5.48 20.91 2.50
CA TYR A 139 -4.94 19.99 3.52
C TYR A 139 -3.71 20.59 4.23
N TYR A 140 -2.77 21.12 3.45
CA TYR A 140 -1.51 21.68 3.95
C TYR A 140 -1.75 22.75 5.03
N GLU A 141 -2.61 23.72 4.76
CA GLU A 141 -2.87 24.82 5.67
C GLU A 141 -3.64 24.39 6.92
N VAL A 142 -4.55 23.42 6.77
CA VAL A 142 -5.23 22.82 7.91
C VAL A 142 -4.24 22.08 8.81
N TYR A 143 -3.30 21.33 8.22
CA TYR A 143 -2.29 20.62 8.99
C TYR A 143 -1.30 21.54 9.68
N ARG A 144 -0.83 22.61 9.04
CA ARG A 144 -0.01 23.63 9.72
C ARG A 144 -0.69 24.17 10.98
N ARG A 145 -2.00 24.47 10.90
CA ARG A 145 -2.78 24.91 12.06
C ARG A 145 -2.87 23.84 13.15
N ALA A 146 -3.11 22.59 12.76
CA ALA A 146 -3.17 21.48 13.71
C ALA A 146 -1.82 21.26 14.42
N LEU A 147 -0.72 21.28 13.66
CA LEU A 147 0.64 21.14 14.18
C LEU A 147 0.98 22.26 15.16
N ARG A 148 0.68 23.53 14.84
CA ARG A 148 0.87 24.66 15.77
C ARG A 148 0.05 24.54 17.05
N HIS A 149 -1.18 24.04 16.93
CA HIS A 149 -2.12 23.95 18.04
C HIS A 149 -1.78 22.81 19.00
N TYR A 150 -1.46 21.63 18.46
CA TYR A 150 -1.17 20.45 19.26
C TYR A 150 0.32 20.26 19.54
N ARG A 151 1.22 20.82 18.74
CA ARG A 151 2.68 20.70 18.89
C ARG A 151 3.12 19.26 19.14
N PRO A 152 2.85 18.32 18.21
CA PRO A 152 3.33 16.96 18.35
C PRO A 152 4.87 16.95 18.41
N ARG A 153 5.43 15.99 19.13
CA ARG A 153 6.89 15.79 19.20
C ARG A 153 7.47 15.28 17.89
N ALA A 154 6.72 14.45 17.20
CA ALA A 154 7.04 13.93 15.87
C ALA A 154 5.77 13.39 15.21
N VAL A 155 5.81 13.18 13.90
CA VAL A 155 4.76 12.49 13.13
C VAL A 155 5.37 11.30 12.41
N VAL A 156 4.82 10.11 12.67
CA VAL A 156 5.16 8.86 11.98
C VAL A 156 4.09 8.59 10.92
N LEU A 157 4.50 8.46 9.66
CA LEU A 157 3.61 8.22 8.53
C LEU A 157 3.85 6.82 7.97
N ALA A 158 2.78 6.12 7.59
CA ALA A 158 2.90 4.89 6.81
C ALA A 158 2.67 5.11 5.32
N ASN A 159 2.07 6.23 4.91
CA ASN A 159 1.79 6.51 3.51
C ASN A 159 2.60 7.72 3.03
N ASP A 160 3.28 7.56 1.90
CA ASP A 160 4.24 8.52 1.35
C ASP A 160 3.78 9.13 0.01
N HIS A 161 2.59 8.80 -0.48
CA HIS A 161 2.13 9.16 -1.84
C HIS A 161 0.69 9.69 -1.90
N ASN A 162 -0.11 9.50 -0.85
CA ASN A 162 -1.46 10.04 -0.75
C ASN A 162 -1.42 11.56 -0.56
N ASP A 163 -2.36 12.29 -1.20
CA ASP A 163 -2.42 13.75 -1.16
C ASP A 163 -2.44 14.30 0.28
N ASP A 164 -3.21 13.64 1.13
CA ASP A 164 -3.35 13.97 2.54
C ASP A 164 -2.02 13.82 3.30
N ALA A 165 -1.37 12.65 3.18
CA ALA A 165 -0.12 12.36 3.87
C ALA A 165 1.03 13.23 3.37
N ARG A 166 1.10 13.49 2.05
CA ARG A 166 2.06 14.44 1.46
C ARG A 166 1.85 15.86 1.99
N ALA A 167 0.60 16.30 2.10
CA ALA A 167 0.29 17.62 2.63
C ALA A 167 0.67 17.75 4.12
N LEU A 168 0.49 16.69 4.91
CA LEU A 168 0.94 16.65 6.30
C LEU A 168 2.47 16.68 6.38
N LEU A 169 3.18 15.90 5.57
CA LEU A 169 4.64 15.91 5.51
C LEU A 169 5.18 17.32 5.22
N LEU A 170 4.65 17.98 4.18
CA LEU A 170 5.03 19.36 3.84
C LEU A 170 4.72 20.34 4.97
N ALA A 171 3.59 20.15 5.66
CA ALA A 171 3.23 20.97 6.80
C ALA A 171 4.17 20.74 7.99
N CYS A 172 4.60 19.50 8.25
CA CYS A 172 5.58 19.17 9.29
C CYS A 172 6.91 19.85 9.02
N GLN A 173 7.44 19.72 7.80
CA GLN A 173 8.68 20.38 7.38
C GLN A 173 8.60 21.91 7.56
N THR A 174 7.46 22.51 7.21
CA THR A 174 7.29 23.97 7.36
C THR A 174 7.19 24.42 8.81
N GLU A 175 6.68 23.56 9.70
CA GLU A 175 6.47 23.89 11.12
C GLU A 175 7.58 23.33 12.03
N GLY A 176 8.67 22.80 11.45
CA GLY A 176 9.79 22.23 12.20
C GLY A 176 9.41 21.00 13.03
N VAL A 177 8.43 20.21 12.58
CA VAL A 177 8.00 18.99 13.29
C VAL A 177 8.70 17.77 12.70
N PRO A 178 9.49 17.02 13.49
CA PRO A 178 10.19 15.83 13.00
C PRO A 178 9.26 14.77 12.41
N THR A 179 9.71 14.12 11.34
CA THR A 179 8.94 13.13 10.59
C THR A 179 9.65 11.79 10.42
N ALA A 180 8.93 10.71 10.67
CA ALA A 180 9.38 9.36 10.38
C ALA A 180 8.45 8.67 9.39
N TYR A 181 9.00 7.80 8.54
CA TYR A 181 8.25 6.94 7.64
C TYR A 181 8.44 5.47 8.00
N VAL A 182 7.36 4.71 7.98
CA VAL A 182 7.38 3.25 8.10
C VAL A 182 6.75 2.66 6.85
N GLN A 183 7.55 1.94 6.08
CA GLN A 183 7.05 1.24 4.90
C GLN A 183 5.99 0.21 5.31
N HIS A 184 4.88 0.15 4.57
CA HIS A 184 3.77 -0.78 4.81
C HIS A 184 3.45 -1.69 3.62
N ALA A 185 3.99 -1.36 2.45
CA ALA A 185 3.75 -2.02 1.19
C ALA A 185 4.97 -1.88 0.28
N SER A 186 5.07 -2.75 -0.73
CA SER A 186 6.09 -2.67 -1.76
C SER A 186 6.00 -1.34 -2.51
N VAL A 187 7.16 -0.77 -2.80
CA VAL A 187 7.29 0.53 -3.46
C VAL A 187 7.67 0.35 -4.93
N SER A 188 7.52 1.41 -5.72
CA SER A 188 7.98 1.44 -7.12
C SER A 188 8.67 2.77 -7.45
N THR A 189 9.32 2.81 -8.61
CA THR A 189 10.01 3.99 -9.15
C THR A 189 9.07 5.14 -9.54
N ASN A 190 7.75 4.96 -9.39
CA ASN A 190 6.72 5.96 -9.68
C ASN A 190 6.23 6.73 -8.45
N PHE A 191 6.87 6.48 -7.30
CA PHE A 191 6.56 7.10 -6.03
C PHE A 191 7.27 8.46 -5.91
N PRO A 192 6.83 9.34 -5.00
CA PRO A 192 7.59 10.54 -4.68
C PRO A 192 8.97 10.22 -4.08
N PRO A 193 9.95 11.15 -4.14
CA PRO A 193 11.19 11.02 -3.40
C PRO A 193 10.96 10.87 -1.89
N LEU A 194 11.87 10.15 -1.24
CA LEU A 194 11.84 9.87 0.19
C LEU A 194 12.32 11.11 0.98
N GLY A 195 11.36 11.83 1.57
CA GLY A 195 11.57 13.17 2.14
C GLY A 195 11.32 13.27 3.64
N PHE A 196 11.64 12.22 4.40
CA PHE A 196 11.42 12.15 5.85
C PHE A 196 12.75 12.26 6.60
N ASP A 197 12.71 12.65 7.87
CA ASP A 197 13.91 12.76 8.71
C ASP A 197 14.44 11.37 9.12
N LEU A 198 13.53 10.41 9.28
CA LEU A 198 13.81 8.99 9.43
C LEU A 198 12.94 8.16 8.49
N SER A 199 13.52 7.21 7.78
CA SER A 199 12.79 6.25 6.96
C SER A 199 13.13 4.82 7.35
N LEU A 200 12.14 4.07 7.82
CA LEU A 200 12.22 2.66 8.17
C LEU A 200 11.70 1.83 6.99
N LEU A 201 12.63 1.27 6.21
CA LEU A 201 12.35 0.53 4.98
C LEU A 201 12.48 -0.97 5.21
N GLU A 202 11.74 -1.77 4.44
CA GLU A 202 11.71 -3.22 4.61
C GLU A 202 13.02 -3.90 4.20
N GLY A 203 13.62 -3.45 3.10
CA GLY A 203 14.84 -4.03 2.55
C GLY A 203 15.57 -3.09 1.59
N GLN A 204 16.66 -3.60 1.01
CA GLN A 204 17.52 -2.83 0.11
C GLN A 204 16.80 -2.46 -1.19
N ASP A 205 15.91 -3.33 -1.68
CA ASP A 205 15.01 -3.05 -2.82
C ASP A 205 14.30 -1.70 -2.71
N ALA A 206 13.67 -1.44 -1.57
CA ALA A 206 12.92 -0.21 -1.37
C ALA A 206 13.84 1.02 -1.42
N LEU A 207 15.03 0.94 -0.82
CA LEU A 207 16.00 2.03 -0.84
C LEU A 207 16.48 2.31 -2.27
N ASP A 208 16.79 1.28 -3.04
CA ASP A 208 17.28 1.43 -4.41
C ASP A 208 16.20 2.01 -5.33
N LYS A 209 14.93 1.62 -5.16
CA LYS A 209 13.80 2.24 -5.86
C LYS A 209 13.60 3.70 -5.47
N TYR A 210 13.66 4.04 -4.19
CA TYR A 210 13.54 5.44 -3.75
C TYR A 210 14.67 6.33 -4.29
N ARG A 211 15.90 5.81 -4.41
CA ARG A 211 17.02 6.51 -5.06
C ARG A 211 16.74 6.82 -6.53
N GLN A 212 15.96 5.98 -7.21
CA GLN A 212 15.51 6.24 -8.58
C GLN A 212 14.36 7.25 -8.64
N CYS A 213 13.51 7.33 -7.61
CA CYS A 213 12.46 8.35 -7.51
C CYS A 213 13.02 9.76 -7.32
N GLY A 214 14.20 9.89 -6.70
CA GLY A 214 14.90 11.16 -6.48
C GLY A 214 15.80 11.14 -5.25
N PRO A 215 16.24 12.32 -4.77
CA PRO A 215 17.06 12.40 -3.57
C PRO A 215 16.38 11.77 -2.35
N VAL A 216 17.17 11.02 -1.58
CA VAL A 216 16.77 10.47 -0.28
C VAL A 216 17.24 11.42 0.81
N ALA A 217 16.30 11.99 1.55
CA ALA A 217 16.58 12.83 2.70
C ALA A 217 16.58 12.02 4.01
N GLY A 218 17.23 12.58 5.03
CA GLY A 218 17.22 12.03 6.39
C GLY A 218 17.97 10.70 6.55
N ARG A 219 17.79 10.08 7.72
CA ARG A 219 18.37 8.78 8.05
C ARG A 219 17.50 7.67 7.45
N VAL A 220 18.13 6.69 6.83
CA VAL A 220 17.46 5.44 6.42
C VAL A 220 17.90 4.32 7.33
N ALA A 221 16.96 3.49 7.76
CA ALA A 221 17.23 2.23 8.43
C ALA A 221 16.43 1.11 7.74
N LEU A 222 17.13 0.03 7.40
CA LEU A 222 16.49 -1.19 6.93
C LEU A 222 16.08 -2.02 8.14
N VAL A 223 14.77 -2.23 8.31
CA VAL A 223 14.19 -2.81 9.52
C VAL A 223 13.52 -4.15 9.31
N GLY A 224 13.46 -4.66 8.08
CA GLY A 224 12.68 -5.84 7.74
C GLY A 224 11.19 -5.53 7.61
N MET A 225 10.35 -6.57 7.56
CA MET A 225 8.92 -6.46 7.33
C MET A 225 8.11 -6.77 8.61
N PRO A 226 7.68 -5.76 9.41
CA PRO A 226 6.93 -5.97 10.66
C PRO A 226 5.66 -6.81 10.54
N LYS A 227 5.01 -6.79 9.36
CA LYS A 227 3.81 -7.61 9.10
C LYS A 227 4.11 -9.10 8.92
N ALA A 228 5.34 -9.46 8.55
CA ALA A 228 5.75 -10.83 8.31
C ALA A 228 6.17 -11.58 9.59
N ASP A 229 6.64 -10.85 10.60
CA ASP A 229 7.25 -11.42 11.82
C ASP A 229 6.45 -12.58 12.43
N ALA A 230 5.13 -12.41 12.60
CA ALA A 230 4.24 -13.41 13.19
C ALA A 230 4.06 -14.68 12.34
N PHE A 231 4.53 -14.68 11.09
CA PHE A 231 4.31 -15.75 10.11
C PHE A 231 5.60 -16.44 9.67
N LEU A 232 6.79 -15.84 9.88
CA LEU A 232 8.05 -16.41 9.41
C LEU A 232 8.35 -17.79 10.05
N ALA A 233 7.91 -18.01 11.29
CA ALA A 233 8.00 -19.32 11.95
C ALA A 233 7.10 -20.40 11.32
N ARG A 234 6.14 -20.00 10.47
CA ARG A 234 5.16 -20.87 9.80
C ARG A 234 5.44 -21.01 8.30
N ARG A 235 6.69 -20.82 7.87
CA ARG A 235 7.09 -21.06 6.48
C ARG A 235 6.65 -22.44 6.01
N ASN A 236 6.22 -22.50 4.77
CA ASN A 236 5.79 -23.72 4.13
C ASN A 236 6.98 -24.65 3.90
N THR A 237 6.95 -25.81 4.55
CA THR A 237 7.96 -26.87 4.43
C THR A 237 7.50 -28.05 3.56
N ALA A 238 6.38 -27.92 2.86
CA ALA A 238 5.89 -28.96 1.96
C ALA A 238 6.88 -29.16 0.80
N PRO A 239 7.33 -30.39 0.51
CA PRO A 239 8.33 -30.67 -0.52
C PRO A 239 7.75 -30.64 -1.94
N ALA A 240 6.44 -30.46 -2.08
CA ALA A 240 5.70 -30.49 -3.34
C ALA A 240 4.47 -29.59 -3.23
N VAL A 241 4.04 -29.04 -4.36
CA VAL A 241 2.82 -28.23 -4.46
C VAL A 241 1.59 -29.12 -4.52
N ARG A 242 0.61 -28.86 -3.64
CA ARG A 242 -0.73 -29.50 -3.64
C ARG A 242 -1.86 -28.47 -3.63
N ARG A 243 -1.61 -27.29 -3.06
CA ARG A 243 -2.56 -26.18 -2.94
C ARG A 243 -2.02 -24.95 -3.66
N VAL A 244 -2.77 -24.46 -4.63
CA VAL A 244 -2.37 -23.36 -5.51
C VAL A 244 -3.32 -22.19 -5.31
N ALA A 245 -2.79 -21.06 -4.88
CA ALA A 245 -3.51 -19.80 -4.90
C ALA A 245 -3.45 -19.18 -6.30
N LEU A 246 -4.58 -18.64 -6.76
CA LEU A 246 -4.63 -17.69 -7.86
C LEU A 246 -5.13 -16.35 -7.31
N ALA A 247 -4.26 -15.35 -7.26
CA ALA A 247 -4.62 -14.01 -6.79
C ALA A 247 -4.71 -13.03 -7.96
N CYS A 248 -5.79 -12.26 -8.02
CA CYS A 248 -5.94 -11.22 -9.03
C CYS A 248 -5.96 -9.81 -8.42
N ASN A 249 -5.40 -8.86 -9.16
CA ASN A 249 -5.50 -7.42 -8.90
C ASN A 249 -6.68 -6.82 -9.70
N THR A 250 -6.93 -5.52 -9.53
CA THR A 250 -8.02 -4.83 -10.25
C THR A 250 -7.73 -4.54 -11.72
N LEU A 251 -6.47 -4.65 -12.17
CA LEU A 251 -6.03 -4.43 -13.55
C LEU A 251 -6.23 -5.68 -14.41
N ASP A 252 -6.15 -6.87 -13.81
CA ASP A 252 -6.22 -8.17 -14.47
C ASP A 252 -7.53 -8.36 -15.24
N ASP A 253 -7.46 -8.92 -16.45
CA ASP A 253 -8.64 -9.14 -17.28
C ASP A 253 -9.43 -10.39 -16.84
N THR A 254 -10.75 -10.27 -16.69
CA THR A 254 -11.59 -11.38 -16.23
C THR A 254 -11.68 -12.53 -17.23
N ALA A 255 -11.62 -12.25 -18.53
CA ALA A 255 -11.63 -13.30 -19.55
C ALA A 255 -10.30 -14.06 -19.56
N ALA A 256 -9.16 -13.37 -19.41
CA ALA A 256 -7.85 -13.99 -19.26
C ALA A 256 -7.74 -14.83 -17.97
N LEU A 257 -8.28 -14.34 -16.85
CA LEU A 257 -8.40 -15.13 -15.61
C LEU A 257 -9.22 -16.41 -15.83
N THR A 258 -10.34 -16.31 -16.53
CA THR A 258 -11.20 -17.47 -16.87
C THR A 258 -10.45 -18.47 -17.75
N ALA A 259 -9.80 -18.01 -18.81
CA ALA A 259 -9.03 -18.87 -19.71
C ALA A 259 -7.87 -19.57 -18.98
N THR A 260 -7.27 -18.90 -17.99
CA THR A 260 -6.22 -19.49 -17.16
C THR A 260 -6.77 -20.61 -16.28
N LEU A 261 -7.93 -20.41 -15.65
CA LEU A 261 -8.60 -21.44 -14.84
C LEU A 261 -9.11 -22.61 -15.70
N ASP A 262 -9.67 -22.31 -16.88
CA ASP A 262 -10.10 -23.31 -17.88
C ASP A 262 -8.94 -24.22 -18.31
N TYR A 263 -7.71 -23.71 -18.36
CA TYR A 263 -6.53 -24.48 -18.67
C TYR A 263 -6.01 -25.27 -17.45
N LEU A 264 -5.86 -24.62 -16.30
CA LEU A 264 -5.18 -25.21 -15.14
C LEU A 264 -6.00 -26.29 -14.44
N LEU A 265 -7.31 -26.10 -14.28
CA LEU A 265 -8.13 -27.03 -13.50
C LEU A 265 -8.21 -28.44 -14.12
N PRO A 266 -8.40 -28.60 -15.45
CA PRO A 266 -8.37 -29.92 -16.07
C PRO A 266 -6.96 -30.53 -16.15
N GLU A 267 -5.93 -29.70 -16.32
CA GLU A 267 -4.53 -30.14 -16.44
C GLU A 267 -3.96 -30.67 -15.12
N PHE A 268 -4.47 -30.15 -13.99
CA PHE A 268 -3.98 -30.47 -12.65
C PHE A 268 -5.11 -30.95 -11.72
N PRO A 269 -5.76 -32.09 -12.03
CA PRO A 269 -6.92 -32.57 -11.28
C PRO A 269 -6.59 -32.99 -9.84
N ALA A 270 -5.32 -33.24 -9.52
CA ALA A 270 -4.84 -33.57 -8.18
C ALA A 270 -4.53 -32.34 -7.31
N LEU A 271 -4.49 -31.13 -7.90
CA LEU A 271 -4.22 -29.89 -7.18
C LEU A 271 -5.52 -29.22 -6.74
N THR A 272 -5.48 -28.59 -5.56
CA THR A 272 -6.57 -27.74 -5.09
C THR A 272 -6.27 -26.29 -5.44
N PHE A 273 -7.18 -25.61 -6.14
CA PHE A 273 -7.03 -24.21 -6.49
C PHE A 273 -7.92 -23.32 -5.60
N THR A 274 -7.35 -22.22 -5.09
CA THR A 274 -8.09 -21.18 -4.36
C THR A 274 -7.95 -19.84 -5.06
N PHE A 275 -9.06 -19.26 -5.48
CA PHE A 275 -9.11 -17.92 -6.05
C PHE A 275 -9.23 -16.85 -4.95
N ARG A 276 -8.42 -15.80 -5.03
CA ARG A 276 -8.44 -14.66 -4.12
C ARG A 276 -8.46 -13.34 -4.89
N PRO A 277 -9.60 -12.64 -4.95
CA PRO A 277 -9.64 -11.30 -5.51
C PRO A 277 -8.96 -10.29 -4.59
N HIS A 278 -8.44 -9.21 -5.17
CA HIS A 278 -7.91 -8.08 -4.39
C HIS A 278 -9.01 -7.47 -3.50
N PRO A 279 -8.73 -7.07 -2.24
CA PRO A 279 -9.74 -6.58 -1.30
C PRO A 279 -10.48 -5.32 -1.77
N GLY A 280 -9.85 -4.53 -2.64
CA GLY A 280 -10.44 -3.35 -3.27
C GLY A 280 -11.13 -3.62 -4.60
N ASP A 281 -11.17 -4.88 -5.06
CA ASP A 281 -11.87 -5.25 -6.29
C ASP A 281 -13.37 -5.37 -6.04
N ALA A 282 -14.16 -4.66 -6.84
CA ALA A 282 -15.62 -4.61 -6.71
C ALA A 282 -16.33 -5.47 -7.78
N ARG A 283 -15.58 -6.16 -8.64
CA ARG A 283 -16.15 -7.07 -9.64
C ARG A 283 -16.78 -8.29 -8.97
N ASP A 284 -17.83 -8.80 -9.59
CA ASP A 284 -18.45 -10.07 -9.17
C ASP A 284 -17.74 -11.24 -9.86
N PHE A 285 -17.23 -12.17 -9.06
CA PHE A 285 -16.54 -13.38 -9.51
C PHE A 285 -17.39 -14.64 -9.33
N SER A 286 -18.68 -14.52 -9.01
CA SER A 286 -19.62 -15.64 -8.87
C SER A 286 -19.69 -16.53 -10.12
N PHE A 287 -19.46 -15.95 -11.31
CA PHE A 287 -19.41 -16.68 -12.58
C PHE A 287 -18.27 -17.72 -12.62
N LEU A 288 -17.14 -17.48 -11.93
CA LEU A 288 -16.05 -18.44 -11.84
C LEU A 288 -16.47 -19.64 -10.98
N ALA A 289 -17.20 -19.41 -9.89
CA ALA A 289 -17.72 -20.48 -9.04
C ALA A 289 -18.74 -21.35 -9.79
N ALA A 290 -19.61 -20.72 -10.59
CA ALA A 290 -20.57 -21.44 -11.43
C ALA A 290 -19.88 -22.28 -12.53
N ARG A 291 -18.79 -21.76 -13.10
CA ARG A 291 -18.02 -22.44 -14.16
C ARG A 291 -17.11 -23.53 -13.62
N HIS A 292 -16.57 -23.35 -12.41
CA HIS A 292 -15.57 -24.22 -11.80
C HIS A 292 -15.99 -24.63 -10.37
N PRO A 293 -16.83 -25.67 -10.20
CA PRO A 293 -17.36 -26.06 -8.90
C PRO A 293 -16.29 -26.51 -7.88
N THR A 294 -15.11 -26.92 -8.34
CA THR A 294 -13.97 -27.34 -7.51
C THR A 294 -13.09 -26.17 -7.06
N LEU A 295 -13.28 -24.97 -7.63
CA LEU A 295 -12.52 -23.78 -7.28
C LEU A 295 -12.95 -23.25 -5.91
N GLN A 296 -11.99 -23.13 -5.00
CA GLN A 296 -12.21 -22.53 -3.69
C GLN A 296 -12.09 -21.01 -3.77
N PHE A 297 -12.72 -20.29 -2.84
CA PHE A 297 -12.68 -18.83 -2.78
C PHE A 297 -12.19 -18.36 -1.41
N SER A 298 -11.34 -17.34 -1.42
CA SER A 298 -10.84 -16.65 -0.23
C SER A 298 -11.36 -15.21 -0.21
N ASP A 299 -11.85 -14.74 0.95
CA ASP A 299 -12.29 -13.35 1.14
C ASP A 299 -11.18 -12.52 1.79
N ALA A 300 -10.57 -11.63 1.01
CA ALA A 300 -9.50 -10.74 1.45
C ALA A 300 -9.92 -9.72 2.53
N ARG A 301 -11.22 -9.62 2.85
CA ARG A 301 -11.75 -8.78 3.95
C ARG A 301 -11.83 -9.55 5.27
N CYS A 302 -11.82 -10.88 5.22
CA CYS A 302 -11.96 -11.75 6.39
C CYS A 302 -10.59 -12.25 6.89
N GLU A 303 -9.64 -12.47 5.99
CA GLU A 303 -8.29 -12.93 6.33
C GLU A 303 -7.21 -12.08 5.64
N THR A 304 -6.10 -11.86 6.33
CA THR A 304 -4.92 -11.19 5.80
C THR A 304 -4.23 -12.03 4.72
N VAL A 305 -3.37 -11.39 3.92
CA VAL A 305 -2.62 -12.09 2.88
C VAL A 305 -1.69 -13.16 3.43
N PHE A 306 -1.04 -12.92 4.58
CA PHE A 306 -0.18 -13.91 5.22
C PHE A 306 -0.98 -15.08 5.78
N GLU A 307 -2.14 -14.84 6.41
CA GLU A 307 -3.03 -15.93 6.88
C GLU A 307 -3.45 -16.83 5.72
N PHE A 308 -3.91 -16.23 4.63
CA PHE A 308 -4.26 -16.96 3.41
C PHE A 308 -3.11 -17.80 2.87
N LEU A 309 -1.92 -17.20 2.71
CA LEU A 309 -0.75 -17.86 2.14
C LEU A 309 -0.22 -19.01 3.00
N THR A 310 -0.44 -19.01 4.32
CA THR A 310 -0.05 -20.15 5.17
C THR A 310 -0.78 -21.44 4.80
N GLY A 311 -1.92 -21.35 4.11
CA GLY A 311 -2.69 -22.48 3.60
C GLY A 311 -2.30 -22.92 2.19
N GLN A 312 -1.28 -22.33 1.56
CA GLN A 312 -0.98 -22.51 0.14
C GLN A 312 0.45 -23.03 -0.05
N ASP A 313 0.69 -23.77 -1.13
CA ASP A 313 2.03 -24.26 -1.51
C ASP A 313 2.61 -23.51 -2.70
N ALA A 314 1.75 -22.99 -3.57
CA ALA A 314 2.09 -22.09 -4.66
C ALA A 314 1.12 -20.90 -4.78
N LEU A 315 1.59 -19.83 -5.42
CA LEU A 315 0.84 -18.64 -5.80
C LEU A 315 1.05 -18.34 -7.29
N LEU A 316 -0.04 -18.15 -8.02
CA LEU A 316 -0.09 -17.61 -9.37
C LEU A 316 -0.69 -16.20 -9.30
N ALA A 317 0.01 -15.21 -9.82
CA ALA A 317 -0.51 -13.85 -9.90
C ALA A 317 0.21 -13.04 -11.00
N ALA A 318 -0.38 -11.92 -11.41
CA ALA A 318 0.28 -10.89 -12.21
C ALA A 318 0.92 -9.84 -11.26
N ASP A 319 0.90 -8.56 -11.62
CA ASP A 319 1.46 -7.49 -10.80
C ASP A 319 0.77 -7.35 -9.42
N THR A 320 1.38 -7.90 -8.37
CA THR A 320 0.90 -7.83 -6.99
C THR A 320 2.04 -7.87 -6.01
N SER A 321 1.90 -7.18 -4.87
CA SER A 321 2.90 -7.28 -3.81
C SER A 321 3.00 -8.70 -3.25
N THR A 322 1.87 -9.43 -3.27
CA THR A 322 1.64 -10.79 -2.73
C THR A 322 2.75 -11.79 -3.06
N HIS A 323 3.43 -11.63 -4.19
CA HIS A 323 4.62 -12.41 -4.54
C HIS A 323 5.69 -12.39 -3.45
N LEU A 324 5.97 -11.22 -2.87
CA LEU A 324 6.96 -11.10 -1.80
C LEU A 324 6.48 -11.77 -0.52
N GLU A 325 5.21 -11.56 -0.12
CA GLU A 325 4.65 -12.26 1.04
C GLU A 325 4.66 -13.80 0.85
N ALA A 326 4.37 -14.30 -0.36
CA ALA A 326 4.43 -15.71 -0.68
C ALA A 326 5.85 -16.27 -0.57
N THR A 327 6.82 -15.59 -1.18
CA THR A 327 8.22 -16.00 -1.13
C THR A 327 8.74 -16.00 0.31
N LEU A 328 8.44 -14.98 1.12
CA LEU A 328 8.83 -14.95 2.55
C LEU A 328 8.32 -16.16 3.35
N LEU A 329 7.16 -16.72 2.96
CA LEU A 329 6.57 -17.92 3.53
C LEU A 329 7.00 -19.22 2.85
N ASN A 330 7.99 -19.19 1.95
CA ASN A 330 8.42 -20.35 1.18
C ASN A 330 7.29 -20.99 0.32
N VAL A 331 6.34 -20.16 -0.10
CA VAL A 331 5.30 -20.52 -1.09
C VAL A 331 5.89 -20.28 -2.47
N ALA A 332 5.81 -21.28 -3.36
CA ALA A 332 6.32 -21.15 -4.72
C ALA A 332 5.51 -20.10 -5.49
N SER A 333 6.16 -19.06 -6.00
CA SER A 333 5.45 -17.95 -6.61
C SER A 333 5.79 -17.81 -8.09
N LEU A 334 4.75 -17.75 -8.91
CA LEU A 334 4.82 -17.69 -10.37
C LEU A 334 4.10 -16.43 -10.86
N TYR A 335 4.83 -15.59 -11.56
CA TYR A 335 4.30 -14.44 -12.27
C TYR A 335 3.72 -14.88 -13.62
N TYR A 336 2.42 -14.63 -13.81
CA TYR A 336 1.74 -14.81 -15.08
C TYR A 336 0.80 -13.64 -15.33
N ARG A 337 0.98 -12.95 -16.46
CA ARG A 337 0.20 -11.75 -16.80
C ARG A 337 -1.18 -12.13 -17.30
N PHE A 338 -2.24 -11.72 -16.60
CA PHE A 338 -3.62 -11.98 -16.99
C PHE A 338 -4.11 -10.98 -18.05
N GLY A 339 -3.74 -11.24 -19.30
CA GLY A 339 -4.20 -10.47 -20.47
C GLY A 339 -3.21 -9.40 -20.94
N THR A 340 -3.68 -8.52 -21.82
CA THR A 340 -2.83 -7.59 -22.60
C THR A 340 -2.99 -6.12 -22.19
N HIS A 341 -3.25 -5.85 -20.90
CA HIS A 341 -3.41 -4.47 -20.44
C HIS A 341 -2.12 -3.65 -20.62
N THR A 342 -2.23 -2.33 -20.81
CA THR A 342 -1.10 -1.40 -21.01
C THR A 342 -0.35 -1.04 -19.71
N GLY A 343 -0.70 -1.69 -18.60
CA GLY A 343 -0.03 -1.49 -17.32
C GLY A 343 1.47 -1.87 -17.36
N PRO A 344 2.26 -1.33 -16.41
CA PRO A 344 3.67 -1.64 -16.29
C PRO A 344 3.83 -3.14 -16.06
N ASP A 345 4.73 -3.78 -16.81
CA ASP A 345 5.09 -5.19 -16.64
C ASP A 345 6.13 -5.33 -15.54
N ASP A 346 5.94 -6.30 -14.64
CA ASP A 346 6.78 -6.49 -13.46
C ASP A 346 6.94 -5.19 -12.66
N TYR A 347 5.82 -4.59 -12.26
CA TYR A 347 5.73 -3.28 -11.63
C TYR A 347 6.63 -3.11 -10.39
N TYR A 348 6.86 -4.22 -9.67
CA TYR A 348 7.72 -4.27 -8.49
C TYR A 348 9.12 -4.83 -8.77
N GLY A 349 9.45 -5.21 -10.00
CA GLY A 349 10.77 -5.76 -10.37
C GLY A 349 11.03 -7.15 -9.80
N TYR A 350 10.00 -7.90 -9.42
CA TYR A 350 10.12 -9.20 -8.78
C TYR A 350 10.64 -10.27 -9.73
N VAL A 351 10.26 -10.23 -11.01
CA VAL A 351 10.84 -11.12 -12.03
C VAL A 351 12.26 -10.67 -12.33
N ALA A 352 12.48 -9.38 -12.56
CA ALA A 352 13.78 -8.81 -12.90
C ALA A 352 14.87 -9.10 -11.86
N HIS A 353 14.49 -9.17 -10.57
CA HIS A 353 15.39 -9.50 -9.47
C HIS A 353 15.27 -10.96 -8.99
N SER A 354 14.67 -11.85 -9.79
CA SER A 354 14.59 -13.29 -9.53
C SER A 354 13.92 -13.66 -8.20
N LEU A 355 13.00 -12.81 -7.70
CA LEU A 355 12.16 -13.15 -6.56
C LEU A 355 11.18 -14.27 -6.92
N VAL A 356 10.64 -14.22 -8.14
CA VAL A 356 9.63 -15.15 -8.66
C VAL A 356 9.97 -15.58 -10.08
N GLU A 357 9.53 -16.77 -10.48
CA GLU A 357 9.65 -17.21 -11.87
C GLU A 357 8.54 -16.58 -12.72
N ARG A 358 8.77 -16.47 -14.02
CA ARG A 358 7.80 -15.96 -14.98
C ARG A 358 7.35 -17.05 -15.95
N ALA A 359 6.07 -17.01 -16.30
CA ALA A 359 5.52 -17.72 -17.44
C ALA A 359 4.92 -16.69 -18.42
N ASP A 360 5.26 -16.81 -19.70
CA ASP A 360 4.74 -15.96 -20.78
C ASP A 360 3.56 -16.61 -21.52
N SER A 361 3.27 -17.89 -21.22
CA SER A 361 2.16 -18.64 -21.81
C SER A 361 1.55 -19.65 -20.85
N LEU A 362 0.32 -20.09 -21.11
CA LEU A 362 -0.35 -21.13 -20.32
C LEU A 362 0.44 -22.46 -20.30
N PRO A 363 0.98 -22.97 -21.44
CA PRO A 363 1.83 -24.15 -21.41
C PRO A 363 3.07 -24.01 -20.53
N GLU A 364 3.72 -22.85 -20.54
CA GLU A 364 4.88 -22.56 -19.70
C GLU A 364 4.50 -22.48 -18.21
N LEU A 365 3.35 -21.84 -17.91
CA LEU A 365 2.78 -21.81 -16.56
C LEU A 365 2.52 -23.23 -16.05
N GLY A 366 1.95 -24.10 -16.89
CA GLY A 366 1.76 -25.51 -16.58
C GLY A 366 3.08 -26.27 -16.39
N ALA A 367 4.11 -25.99 -17.19
CA ALA A 367 5.42 -26.60 -17.04
C ALA A 367 6.07 -26.24 -15.68
N TRP A 368 6.00 -24.96 -15.28
CA TRP A 368 6.45 -24.52 -13.97
C TRP A 368 5.68 -25.17 -12.82
N LEU A 369 4.35 -25.24 -12.93
CA LEU A 369 3.52 -25.84 -11.90
C LEU A 369 3.79 -27.35 -11.74
N ARG A 370 3.94 -28.10 -12.85
CA ARG A 370 4.38 -29.51 -12.84
C ARG A 370 5.70 -29.70 -12.12
N ARG A 371 6.67 -28.80 -12.36
CA ARG A 371 7.97 -28.86 -11.70
C ARG A 371 7.81 -28.76 -10.19
N TYR A 372 7.01 -27.81 -9.70
CA TYR A 372 6.79 -27.65 -8.26
C TYR A 372 5.85 -28.70 -7.65
N GLU A 373 4.93 -29.26 -8.42
CA GLU A 373 4.15 -30.43 -8.01
C GLU A 373 5.05 -31.66 -7.78
N ALA A 374 6.07 -31.84 -8.63
CA ALA A 374 7.04 -32.91 -8.45
C ALA A 374 8.03 -32.63 -7.31
N CYS A 375 8.59 -31.42 -7.26
CA CYS A 375 9.55 -31.01 -6.25
C CYS A 375 9.57 -29.47 -6.08
N LYS A 376 9.20 -29.01 -4.89
CA LYS A 376 9.28 -27.60 -4.49
C LYS A 376 10.52 -27.37 -3.62
N PRO A 377 11.42 -26.44 -3.99
CA PRO A 377 12.56 -26.10 -3.15
C PRO A 377 12.13 -25.59 -1.76
N LEU A 378 12.91 -25.93 -0.73
CA LEU A 378 12.62 -25.57 0.67
C LEU A 378 13.27 -24.24 1.09
N ASP A 379 14.01 -23.62 0.19
CA ASP A 379 14.83 -22.42 0.38
C ASP A 379 14.39 -21.26 -0.52
N LEU A 380 13.22 -21.34 -1.18
CA LEU A 380 12.68 -20.26 -2.02
C LEU A 380 12.62 -18.93 -1.27
N TYR A 381 12.36 -18.97 0.04
CA TYR A 381 12.31 -17.77 0.87
C TYR A 381 13.59 -16.95 0.84
N GLN A 382 14.76 -17.56 0.61
CA GLN A 382 16.05 -16.85 0.54
C GLN A 382 16.10 -15.82 -0.61
N ARG A 383 15.27 -15.99 -1.65
CA ARG A 383 15.12 -14.99 -2.73
C ARG A 383 14.60 -13.64 -2.21
N ALA A 384 13.94 -13.62 -1.04
CA ALA A 384 13.41 -12.40 -0.44
C ALA A 384 14.44 -11.58 0.37
N THR A 385 15.71 -12.01 0.49
CA THR A 385 16.73 -11.30 1.30
C THR A 385 16.98 -9.85 0.81
N TYR A 386 16.87 -9.60 -0.50
CA TYR A 386 16.98 -8.24 -1.04
C TYR A 386 15.82 -7.30 -0.59
N TYR A 387 14.67 -7.89 -0.28
CA TYR A 387 13.42 -7.19 0.03
C TYR A 387 13.12 -7.12 1.52
N ASN A 388 13.71 -8.01 2.33
CA ASN A 388 13.53 -8.05 3.77
C ASN A 388 14.89 -8.14 4.46
N ALA A 389 15.31 -7.02 5.07
CA ALA A 389 16.64 -6.87 5.66
C ALA A 389 16.88 -7.69 6.94
N THR A 390 15.83 -8.24 7.57
CA THR A 390 16.02 -9.11 8.75
C THR A 390 16.13 -10.58 8.37
N LEU A 391 15.82 -10.95 7.13
CA LEU A 391 15.85 -12.33 6.66
C LEU A 391 17.28 -12.90 6.66
N GLY A 392 17.45 -14.07 7.27
CA GLY A 392 18.75 -14.74 7.44
C GLY A 392 19.66 -14.10 8.50
N THR A 393 19.15 -13.14 9.28
CA THR A 393 19.89 -12.46 10.34
C THR A 393 19.41 -12.91 11.73
N PRO A 394 20.17 -12.62 12.81
CA PRO A 394 19.67 -12.84 14.18
C PRO A 394 18.39 -12.07 14.53
N GLU A 395 18.01 -11.06 13.74
CA GLU A 395 16.79 -10.27 13.94
C GLU A 395 15.63 -10.75 13.05
N GLU A 396 15.77 -11.90 12.39
CA GLU A 396 14.68 -12.49 11.62
C GLU A 396 13.46 -12.75 12.52
N GLY A 397 12.28 -12.26 12.08
CA GLY A 397 11.06 -12.34 12.88
C GLY A 397 10.94 -11.28 13.98
N HIS A 398 11.89 -10.34 14.05
CA HIS A 398 11.95 -9.26 15.05
C HIS A 398 11.99 -7.86 14.40
N SER A 399 11.35 -7.72 13.24
CA SER A 399 11.32 -6.46 12.49
C SER A 399 10.56 -5.36 13.24
N ARG A 400 9.50 -5.71 13.98
CA ARG A 400 8.75 -4.80 14.87
C ARG A 400 9.64 -4.22 15.96
N GLU A 401 10.37 -5.06 16.68
CA GLU A 401 11.25 -4.68 17.77
C GLU A 401 12.39 -3.81 17.26
N ARG A 402 12.98 -4.19 16.11
CA ARG A 402 14.02 -3.41 15.44
C ARG A 402 13.50 -2.03 15.03
N ALA A 403 12.34 -1.95 14.38
CA ALA A 403 11.73 -0.68 13.97
C ALA A 403 11.44 0.22 15.18
N ALA A 404 10.86 -0.32 16.25
CA ALA A 404 10.58 0.41 17.47
C ALA A 404 11.85 0.90 18.19
N ARG A 405 12.91 0.08 18.20
CA ARG A 405 14.22 0.45 18.77
C ARG A 405 14.84 1.62 18.00
N VAL A 406 14.94 1.52 16.68
CA VAL A 406 15.50 2.58 15.83
C VAL A 406 14.69 3.88 15.96
N LEU A 407 13.36 3.79 16.00
CA LEU A 407 12.51 4.96 16.17
C LEU A 407 12.70 5.62 17.55
N ARG A 408 12.84 4.83 18.63
CA ARG A 408 13.12 5.37 19.98
C ARG A 408 14.47 6.07 20.05
N GLU A 409 15.50 5.46 19.49
CA GLU A 409 16.84 6.06 19.41
C GLU A 409 16.80 7.39 18.67
N TRP A 410 16.11 7.44 17.53
CA TRP A 410 15.95 8.67 16.76
C TRP A 410 15.16 9.74 17.52
N LEU A 411 14.08 9.38 18.21
CA LEU A 411 13.29 10.31 19.03
C LEU A 411 14.03 10.84 20.28
N ALA A 412 15.05 10.12 20.74
CA ALA A 412 15.89 10.50 21.88
C ALA A 412 17.09 11.37 21.48
N ASP A 413 17.46 11.37 20.19
CA ASP A 413 18.57 12.16 19.67
C ASP A 413 18.21 13.66 19.66
N PRO A 414 18.89 14.51 20.45
CA PRO A 414 18.60 15.95 20.49
C PRO A 414 18.85 16.64 19.15
N ASP A 415 19.74 16.12 18.30
CA ASP A 415 20.01 16.67 16.97
C ASP A 415 18.89 16.37 15.98
N SER A 416 18.06 15.36 16.23
CA SER A 416 16.86 15.07 15.43
C SER A 416 15.81 16.19 15.54
N ALA A 417 15.80 16.92 16.66
CA ALA A 417 14.89 18.04 16.89
C ALA A 417 15.44 19.36 16.34
N ALA A 418 16.75 19.46 16.10
CA ALA A 418 17.43 20.69 15.69
C ALA A 418 17.60 20.85 14.16
N ARG A 419 17.34 19.79 13.37
CA ARG A 419 17.48 19.79 11.90
C ARG A 419 16.20 20.18 11.14
N ALA A 420 15.17 20.66 11.85
CA ALA A 420 13.85 20.96 11.31
C ALA A 420 13.64 22.45 10.99
#